data_AF-A0A932GV00-F1
#
_entry.id   AF-A0A932GV00-F1
#
_cell.length_a   1.000
_cell.length_b   1.000
_cell.length_c   1.000
_cell.angle_alpha   90.00
_cell.angle_beta   90.00
_cell.angle_gamma   90.00
#
_symmetry.space_group_name_H-M   'P 1'
#
loop_
_entity.id
_entity.type
_entity.pdbx_description
1 polymer ?
#
loop_
_entity_poly.entity_id
_entity_poly.type
_entity_poly.pdbx_seq_one_letter_code
_entity_poly.pdbx_strand_id
1 'polypeptide(L)'
;VAISDNARRGREFSKAFLKNLDLMISSVSDFVEISNSLNLQLGKMSIKTGDARWLPLENVCIDGIVTSPPYSIALDYVTNDAHALQELGYNLSEIREGFIGVRGKNQSRIELYNDDLIRSLKEMYRVLKPNKYAAIVIGNATYLGQTVKTVEFTITQAEKIGFKLVKNIDKIIFGLYNVMQKENILIFRKEKPSSFDGVSNV
;
A
#
# COMPACT_ATOMS: atom_id res chain seq x y z
N VAL A 1 8.22 7.74 -16.79
CA VAL A 1 7.86 6.69 -17.78
C VAL A 1 8.63 6.84 -19.09
N ALA A 2 8.59 7.99 -19.77
CA ALA A 2 9.29 8.18 -21.05
C ALA A 2 10.82 7.99 -20.97
N ILE A 3 11.46 8.51 -19.91
CA ILE A 3 12.89 8.29 -19.64
C ILE A 3 13.18 6.79 -19.44
N SER A 4 12.37 6.10 -18.63
CA SER A 4 12.50 4.67 -18.40
C SER A 4 12.28 3.85 -19.68
N ASP A 5 11.32 4.22 -20.53
CA ASP A 5 11.05 3.59 -21.82
C ASP A 5 12.20 3.82 -22.82
N ASN A 6 12.82 5.00 -22.81
CA ASN A 6 14.01 5.28 -23.60
C ASN A 6 15.21 4.45 -23.11
N ALA A 7 15.52 4.52 -21.82
CA ALA A 7 16.66 3.82 -21.21
C ALA A 7 16.55 2.30 -21.29
N ARG A 8 15.35 1.72 -21.12
CA ARG A 8 15.15 0.26 -21.07
C ARG A 8 14.73 -0.38 -22.38
N ARG A 9 14.01 0.36 -23.24
CA ARG A 9 13.39 -0.20 -24.46
C ARG A 9 13.82 0.50 -25.73
N GLY A 10 14.75 1.47 -25.66
CA GLY A 10 15.27 2.20 -26.81
C GLY A 10 14.22 3.07 -27.51
N ARG A 11 13.08 3.35 -26.88
CA ARG A 11 12.02 4.18 -27.48
C ARG A 11 12.47 5.63 -27.53
N GLU A 12 12.15 6.32 -28.61
CA GLU A 12 12.46 7.74 -28.75
C GLU A 12 11.68 8.55 -27.70
N PHE A 13 12.40 9.39 -26.93
CA PHE A 13 11.87 10.02 -25.72
C PHE A 13 10.64 10.88 -26.01
N SER A 14 10.68 11.72 -27.06
CA SER A 14 9.60 12.66 -27.33
C SER A 14 8.30 11.92 -27.69
N LYS A 15 8.39 10.89 -28.53
CA LYS A 15 7.26 10.00 -28.85
C LYS A 15 6.72 9.27 -27.62
N ALA A 16 7.60 8.72 -26.77
CA ALA A 16 7.17 8.05 -25.55
C ALA A 16 6.52 9.02 -24.55
N PHE A 17 7.05 10.25 -24.45
CA PHE A 17 6.52 11.29 -23.59
C PHE A 17 5.13 11.74 -24.04
N LEU A 18 4.98 12.14 -25.31
CA LEU A 18 3.71 12.58 -25.88
C LEU A 18 2.65 11.48 -25.75
N LYS A 19 2.98 10.24 -26.12
CA LYS A 19 2.05 9.11 -25.98
C LYS A 19 1.58 8.92 -24.54
N ASN A 20 2.48 8.97 -23.55
CA ASN A 20 2.09 8.80 -22.15
C ASN A 20 1.29 9.99 -21.63
N LEU A 21 1.63 11.21 -22.07
CA LEU A 21 0.88 12.42 -21.74
C LEU A 21 -0.56 12.34 -22.28
N ASP A 22 -0.72 11.96 -23.55
CA ASP A 22 -2.03 11.78 -24.17
C ASP A 22 -2.88 10.76 -23.42
N LEU A 23 -2.30 9.61 -23.04
CA LEU A 23 -3.00 8.60 -22.24
C LEU A 23 -3.44 9.14 -20.87
N MET A 24 -2.62 9.95 -20.20
CA MET A 24 -2.98 10.59 -18.93
C MET A 24 -4.12 11.61 -19.13
N ILE A 25 -4.06 12.43 -20.17
CA ILE A 25 -5.12 13.40 -20.51
C ILE A 25 -6.43 12.67 -20.84
N SER A 26 -6.39 11.62 -21.66
CA SER A 26 -7.57 10.80 -21.97
C SER A 26 -8.16 10.20 -20.71
N SER A 27 -7.34 9.61 -19.82
CA SER A 27 -7.84 9.02 -18.57
C SER A 27 -8.53 10.04 -17.65
N VAL A 28 -8.02 11.28 -17.59
CA VAL A 28 -8.65 12.35 -16.80
C VAL A 28 -9.95 12.82 -17.48
N SER A 29 -9.95 12.90 -18.81
CA SER A 29 -11.14 13.29 -19.59
C SER A 29 -12.26 12.28 -19.42
N ASP A 30 -11.96 10.98 -19.55
CA ASP A 30 -12.90 9.88 -19.33
C ASP A 30 -13.49 9.93 -17.92
N PHE A 31 -12.66 10.22 -16.90
CA PHE A 31 -13.14 10.37 -15.53
C PHE A 31 -14.13 11.53 -15.37
N VAL A 32 -13.83 12.69 -15.96
CA VAL A 32 -14.73 13.86 -15.92
C VAL A 32 -16.04 13.58 -16.65
N GLU A 33 -15.97 12.94 -17.82
CA GLU A 33 -17.14 12.56 -18.61
C GLU A 33 -18.04 11.58 -17.85
N ILE A 34 -17.46 10.54 -17.24
CA ILE A 34 -18.19 9.57 -16.41
C ILE A 34 -18.81 10.27 -15.20
N SER A 35 -18.06 11.16 -14.53
CA SER A 35 -18.58 11.91 -13.39
C SER A 35 -19.80 12.76 -13.76
N ASN A 36 -19.75 13.43 -14.91
CA ASN A 36 -20.85 14.26 -15.40
C ASN A 36 -22.05 13.42 -15.85
N SER A 37 -21.81 12.37 -16.65
CA SER A 37 -22.88 11.52 -17.19
C SER A 37 -23.63 10.75 -16.11
N LEU A 38 -22.94 10.32 -15.05
CA LEU A 38 -23.55 9.68 -13.89
C LEU A 38 -24.04 10.66 -12.81
N ASN A 39 -23.89 11.97 -13.04
CA ASN A 39 -24.23 13.04 -12.09
C ASN A 39 -23.63 12.81 -10.68
N LEU A 40 -22.37 12.39 -10.63
CA LEU A 40 -21.68 12.08 -9.38
C LEU A 40 -21.31 13.37 -8.64
N GLN A 41 -21.65 13.43 -7.35
CA GLN A 41 -21.14 14.46 -6.45
C GLN A 41 -19.79 14.02 -5.89
N LEU A 42 -18.71 14.66 -6.34
CA LEU A 42 -17.37 14.36 -5.85
C LEU A 42 -17.18 14.87 -4.42
N GLY A 43 -16.57 14.03 -3.58
CA GLY A 43 -16.22 14.38 -2.21
C GLY A 43 -15.03 15.35 -2.12
N LYS A 44 -14.81 15.90 -0.92
CA LYS A 44 -13.59 16.68 -0.64
C LYS A 44 -12.37 15.77 -0.64
N MET A 45 -11.30 16.20 -1.30
CA MET A 45 -10.03 15.49 -1.35
C MET A 45 -8.95 16.27 -0.59
N SER A 46 -8.16 15.56 0.21
CA SER A 46 -6.97 16.08 0.87
C SER A 46 -5.80 15.14 0.61
N ILE A 47 -4.80 15.61 -0.15
CA ILE A 47 -3.57 14.86 -0.42
C ILE A 47 -2.48 15.38 0.53
N LYS A 48 -1.82 14.46 1.24
CA LYS A 48 -0.73 14.79 2.17
C LYS A 48 0.45 13.85 1.95
N THR A 49 1.65 14.39 1.95
CA THR A 49 2.89 13.62 2.01
C THR A 49 3.14 13.17 3.44
N GLY A 50 3.48 11.90 3.67
CA GLY A 50 3.75 11.36 4.99
C GLY A 50 4.26 9.91 4.95
N ASP A 51 4.65 9.39 6.11
CA ASP A 51 5.13 8.02 6.28
C ASP A 51 3.99 7.16 6.88
N ALA A 52 3.67 6.01 6.27
CA ALA A 52 2.61 5.14 6.78
C ALA A 52 2.92 4.56 8.17
N ARG A 53 4.19 4.57 8.57
CA ARG A 53 4.66 4.16 9.91
C ARG A 53 4.42 5.24 10.97
N TRP A 54 4.08 6.46 10.54
CA TRP A 54 3.73 7.60 11.39
C TRP A 54 2.79 8.55 10.64
N LEU A 55 1.48 8.36 10.81
CA LEU A 55 0.47 9.16 10.12
C LEU A 55 0.28 10.51 10.83
N PRO A 56 0.36 11.66 10.11
CA PRO A 56 0.09 12.99 10.66
C PRO A 56 -1.43 13.22 10.79
N LEU A 57 -2.10 12.34 11.53
CA LEU A 57 -3.53 12.27 11.76
C LEU A 57 -3.80 12.02 13.24
N GLU A 58 -4.91 12.54 13.74
CA GLU A 58 -5.35 12.32 15.11
C GLU A 58 -5.81 10.88 15.34
N ASN A 59 -5.91 10.49 16.60
CA ASN A 59 -6.49 9.19 16.97
C ASN A 59 -7.97 9.17 16.58
N VAL A 60 -8.48 8.02 16.15
CA VAL A 60 -9.94 7.80 16.01
C VAL A 60 -10.62 8.83 15.06
N CYS A 61 -9.94 9.22 13.98
CA CYS A 61 -10.45 10.23 13.04
C CYS A 61 -10.95 9.67 11.70
N ILE A 62 -10.59 8.43 11.34
CA ILE A 62 -10.89 7.84 10.02
C ILE A 62 -12.02 6.81 10.09
N ASP A 63 -12.93 6.84 9.11
CA ASP A 63 -14.09 5.95 8.99
C ASP A 63 -13.83 4.67 8.19
N GLY A 64 -12.74 4.61 7.43
CA GLY A 64 -12.36 3.43 6.65
C GLY A 64 -10.97 3.58 6.06
N ILE A 65 -10.26 2.47 5.92
CA ILE A 65 -8.93 2.42 5.33
C ILE A 65 -8.96 1.43 4.17
N VAL A 66 -8.38 1.81 3.04
CA VAL A 66 -8.12 0.91 1.90
C VAL A 66 -6.67 1.13 1.50
N THR A 67 -5.89 0.06 1.45
CA THR A 67 -4.47 0.14 1.07
C THR A 67 -3.97 -1.14 0.43
N SER A 68 -2.86 -1.02 -0.30
CA SER A 68 -2.03 -2.13 -0.76
C SER A 68 -0.58 -1.77 -0.43
N PRO A 69 -0.02 -2.29 0.68
CA PRO A 69 1.35 -1.97 1.07
C PRO A 69 2.34 -2.42 -0.02
N PRO A 70 3.50 -1.77 -0.13
CA PRO A 70 4.42 -2.04 -1.22
C PRO A 70 5.00 -3.45 -1.12
N TYR A 71 5.02 -4.17 -2.24
CA TYR A 71 5.52 -5.55 -2.35
C TYR A 71 7.05 -5.62 -2.41
N SER A 72 7.73 -4.69 -1.74
CA SER A 72 9.13 -4.36 -2.01
C SER A 72 10.14 -5.47 -1.69
N ILE A 73 9.74 -6.46 -0.89
CA ILE A 73 10.54 -7.68 -0.69
C ILE A 73 10.78 -8.37 -2.04
N ALA A 74 9.78 -8.36 -2.93
CA ALA A 74 9.85 -8.98 -4.25
C ALA A 74 10.30 -8.02 -5.37
N LEU A 75 10.16 -6.70 -5.17
CA LEU A 75 10.45 -5.68 -6.17
C LEU A 75 11.21 -4.49 -5.57
N ASP A 76 12.42 -4.20 -6.07
CA ASP A 76 13.15 -3.00 -5.66
C ASP A 76 12.64 -1.76 -6.42
N TYR A 77 11.63 -1.08 -5.87
CA TYR A 77 11.04 0.12 -6.49
C TYR A 77 12.06 1.26 -6.69
N VAL A 78 13.02 1.43 -5.77
CA VAL A 78 14.02 2.50 -5.89
C VAL A 78 14.93 2.24 -7.08
N THR A 79 15.36 0.99 -7.26
CA THR A 79 16.16 0.60 -8.43
C THR A 79 15.32 0.59 -9.71
N ASN A 80 14.07 0.12 -9.64
CA ASN A 80 13.16 0.06 -10.77
C ASN A 80 12.76 1.44 -11.29
N ASP A 81 12.70 2.45 -10.43
CA ASP A 81 12.31 3.82 -10.80
C ASP A 81 13.47 4.82 -10.69
N ALA A 82 14.71 4.33 -10.61
CA ALA A 82 15.92 5.14 -10.40
C ALA A 82 16.00 6.36 -11.32
N HIS A 83 15.83 6.17 -12.65
CA HIS A 83 15.88 7.27 -13.62
C HIS A 83 14.80 8.32 -13.38
N ALA A 84 13.59 7.91 -12.99
CA ALA A 84 12.50 8.85 -12.71
C ALA A 84 12.73 9.59 -11.39
N LEU A 85 13.19 8.89 -10.35
CA LEU A 85 13.50 9.49 -9.06
C LEU A 85 14.65 10.50 -9.15
N GLN A 86 15.70 10.17 -9.91
CA GLN A 86 16.82 11.08 -10.14
C GLN A 86 16.41 12.34 -10.90
N GLU A 87 15.58 12.21 -11.94
CA GLU A 87 15.05 13.36 -12.69
C GLU A 87 14.19 14.28 -11.82
N LEU A 88 13.46 13.70 -10.87
CA LEU A 88 12.70 14.45 -9.86
C LEU A 88 13.59 15.09 -8.78
N GLY A 89 14.91 14.94 -8.87
CA GLY A 89 15.89 15.51 -7.95
C GLY A 89 16.11 14.71 -6.67
N TYR A 90 15.62 13.47 -6.58
CA TYR A 90 15.81 12.65 -5.39
C TYR A 90 17.18 11.99 -5.35
N ASN A 91 17.79 11.99 -4.16
CA ASN A 91 18.93 11.15 -3.87
C ASN A 91 18.47 9.70 -3.62
N LEU A 92 18.93 8.76 -4.45
CA LEU A 92 18.51 7.35 -4.38
C LEU A 92 18.92 6.65 -3.08
N SER A 93 20.03 7.05 -2.45
CA SER A 93 20.43 6.47 -1.16
C SER A 93 19.53 6.97 -0.03
N GLU A 94 19.23 8.26 0.01
CA GLU A 94 18.38 8.85 1.05
C GLU A 94 16.93 8.34 0.96
N ILE A 95 16.36 8.34 -0.24
CA ILE A 95 14.96 7.92 -0.42
C ILE A 95 14.77 6.43 -0.09
N ARG A 96 15.80 5.60 -0.31
CA ARG A 96 15.76 4.17 0.01
C ARG A 96 15.55 3.91 1.50
N GLU A 97 16.08 4.77 2.37
CA GLU A 97 15.87 4.64 3.82
C GLU A 97 14.44 4.98 4.27
N GLY A 98 13.72 5.77 3.47
CA GLY A 98 12.31 6.06 3.64
C GLY A 98 11.37 4.97 3.11
N PHE A 99 11.81 4.17 2.14
CA PHE A 99 10.95 3.16 1.50
C PHE A 99 10.76 1.92 2.38
N ILE A 100 9.52 1.47 2.47
CA ILE A 100 9.16 0.20 3.12
C ILE A 100 9.59 -0.97 2.23
N GLY A 101 10.37 -1.89 2.81
CA GLY A 101 10.71 -3.20 2.23
C GLY A 101 11.84 -3.26 1.19
N VAL A 102 12.56 -2.16 0.94
CA VAL A 102 13.79 -2.17 0.10
C VAL A 102 15.08 -2.07 0.92
N ARG A 103 14.97 -1.90 2.23
CA ARG A 103 16.09 -1.73 3.16
C ARG A 103 16.65 -3.07 3.61
N GLY A 104 17.91 -3.07 4.03
CA GLY A 104 18.61 -4.29 4.44
C GLY A 104 18.85 -5.29 3.30
N LYS A 105 19.47 -6.42 3.66
CA LYS A 105 19.81 -7.53 2.75
C LYS A 105 19.44 -8.87 3.40
N ASN A 106 19.10 -9.86 2.57
CA ASN A 106 18.80 -11.22 3.03
C ASN A 106 17.73 -11.19 4.14
N GLN A 107 17.98 -11.88 5.25
CA GLN A 107 17.05 -11.98 6.37
C GLN A 107 16.67 -10.61 6.97
N SER A 108 17.63 -9.70 7.12
CA SER A 108 17.38 -8.36 7.68
C SER A 108 16.37 -7.54 6.88
N ARG A 109 16.23 -7.81 5.56
CA ARG A 109 15.22 -7.14 4.73
C ARG A 109 13.81 -7.56 5.12
N ILE A 110 13.61 -8.86 5.37
CA ILE A 110 12.32 -9.40 5.78
C ILE A 110 11.96 -8.84 7.16
N GLU A 111 12.91 -8.80 8.09
CA GLU A 111 12.72 -8.26 9.44
C GLU A 111 12.33 -6.77 9.41
N LEU A 112 13.10 -5.95 8.68
CA LEU A 112 12.82 -4.52 8.55
C LEU A 112 11.45 -4.26 7.89
N TYR A 113 11.08 -5.05 6.89
CA TYR A 113 9.75 -4.95 6.27
C TYR A 113 8.64 -5.32 7.24
N ASN A 114 8.81 -6.41 7.99
CA ASN A 114 7.86 -6.87 9.00
C ASN A 114 7.67 -5.81 10.11
N ASP A 115 8.75 -5.17 10.55
CA ASP A 115 8.70 -4.08 11.52
C ASP A 115 7.99 -2.84 10.98
N ASP A 116 8.26 -2.47 9.72
CA ASP A 116 7.55 -1.38 9.02
C ASP A 116 6.05 -1.67 8.90
N LEU A 117 5.70 -2.91 8.57
CA LEU A 117 4.32 -3.35 8.44
C LEU A 117 3.60 -3.34 9.80
N ILE A 118 4.25 -3.82 10.87
CA ILE A 118 3.70 -3.74 12.24
C ILE A 118 3.45 -2.28 12.63
N ARG A 119 4.41 -1.38 12.39
CA ARG A 119 4.24 0.06 12.69
C ARG A 119 3.08 0.66 11.91
N SER A 120 2.97 0.34 10.63
CA SER A 120 1.86 0.80 9.79
C SER A 120 0.51 0.24 10.26
N LEU A 121 0.44 -1.03 10.67
CA LEU A 121 -0.76 -1.62 11.26
C LEU A 121 -1.18 -0.93 12.57
N LYS A 122 -0.21 -0.57 13.43
CA LYS A 122 -0.49 0.20 14.65
C LYS A 122 -1.05 1.58 14.35
N GLU A 123 -0.49 2.29 13.36
CA GLU A 123 -0.99 3.59 12.94
C GLU A 123 -2.40 3.49 12.33
N MET A 124 -2.64 2.49 11.47
CA MET A 124 -3.98 2.21 10.95
C MET A 124 -4.98 1.96 12.08
N TYR A 125 -4.60 1.15 13.09
CA TYR A 125 -5.45 0.92 14.26
C TYR A 125 -5.70 2.20 15.05
N ARG A 126 -4.67 3.02 15.28
CA ARG A 126 -4.74 4.27 16.04
C ARG A 126 -5.72 5.27 15.44
N VAL A 127 -5.63 5.50 14.12
CA VAL A 127 -6.45 6.50 13.43
C VAL A 127 -7.87 6.01 13.11
N LEU A 128 -8.08 4.70 12.99
CA LEU A 128 -9.39 4.13 12.65
C LEU A 128 -10.37 4.24 13.82
N LYS A 129 -11.62 4.62 13.53
CA LYS A 129 -12.70 4.64 14.53
C LYS A 129 -13.13 3.22 14.94
N PRO A 130 -13.61 3.01 16.19
CA PRO A 130 -14.23 1.74 16.58
C PRO A 130 -15.37 1.32 15.64
N ASN A 131 -15.52 0.02 15.42
CA ASN A 131 -16.48 -0.60 14.52
C ASN A 131 -16.31 -0.27 13.03
N LYS A 132 -15.20 0.37 12.64
CA LYS A 132 -14.85 0.63 11.25
C LYS A 132 -13.85 -0.38 10.69
N TYR A 133 -13.63 -0.30 9.38
CA TYR A 133 -12.96 -1.34 8.61
C TYR A 133 -11.66 -0.84 7.98
N ALA A 134 -10.69 -1.74 7.89
CA ALA A 134 -9.49 -1.59 7.09
C ALA A 134 -9.42 -2.74 6.08
N ALA A 135 -9.36 -2.41 4.79
CA ALA A 135 -9.13 -3.35 3.71
C ALA A 135 -7.67 -3.25 3.25
N ILE A 136 -6.94 -4.36 3.36
CA ILE A 136 -5.51 -4.45 3.02
C ILE A 136 -5.36 -5.48 1.91
N VAL A 137 -4.91 -5.05 0.74
CA VAL A 137 -4.58 -5.93 -0.39
C VAL A 137 -3.11 -6.33 -0.27
N ILE A 138 -2.85 -7.58 0.07
CA ILE A 138 -1.51 -8.09 0.31
C ILE A 138 -1.39 -9.55 -0.12
N GLY A 139 -0.21 -9.97 -0.58
CA GLY A 139 0.06 -11.30 -1.09
C GLY A 139 1.40 -11.81 -0.57
N ASN A 140 1.58 -13.12 -0.65
CA ASN A 140 2.84 -13.75 -0.29
C ASN A 140 3.90 -13.43 -1.34
N ALA A 141 5.08 -13.04 -0.87
CA ALA A 141 6.20 -12.67 -1.70
C ALA A 141 7.20 -13.83 -1.81
N THR A 142 7.90 -13.92 -2.93
CA THR A 142 9.06 -14.82 -3.07
C THR A 142 10.34 -14.01 -2.91
N TYR A 143 11.21 -14.42 -1.98
CA TYR A 143 12.51 -13.78 -1.77
C TYR A 143 13.59 -14.84 -1.62
N LEU A 144 14.66 -14.72 -2.42
CA LEU A 144 15.76 -15.70 -2.47
C LEU A 144 15.27 -17.16 -2.65
N GLY A 145 14.23 -17.35 -3.47
CA GLY A 145 13.62 -18.66 -3.73
C GLY A 145 12.75 -19.20 -2.59
N GLN A 146 12.56 -18.46 -1.50
CA GLN A 146 11.72 -18.84 -0.38
C GLN A 146 10.44 -17.99 -0.33
N THR A 147 9.33 -18.62 0.00
CA THR A 147 8.04 -17.94 0.18
C THR A 147 8.01 -17.25 1.54
N VAL A 148 7.84 -15.92 1.52
CA VAL A 148 7.58 -15.09 2.70
C VAL A 148 6.06 -15.04 2.93
N LYS A 149 5.61 -15.67 4.02
CA LYS A 149 4.21 -15.77 4.48
C LYS A 149 3.64 -14.45 5.00
N THR A 150 3.62 -13.46 4.12
CA THR A 150 3.26 -12.07 4.42
C THR A 150 1.78 -11.94 4.76
N VAL A 151 0.90 -12.70 4.10
CA VAL A 151 -0.55 -12.70 4.37
C VAL A 151 -0.81 -13.17 5.79
N GLU A 152 -0.27 -14.33 6.15
CA GLU A 152 -0.45 -14.95 7.47
C GLU A 152 0.19 -14.10 8.58
N PHE A 153 1.38 -13.55 8.31
CA PHE A 153 2.03 -12.61 9.21
C PHE A 153 1.16 -11.37 9.46
N THR A 154 0.60 -10.78 8.39
CA THR A 154 -0.25 -9.59 8.50
C THR A 154 -1.50 -9.85 9.33
N ILE A 155 -2.19 -10.96 9.08
CA ILE A 155 -3.36 -11.37 9.86
C ILE A 155 -2.97 -11.49 11.34
N THR A 156 -1.92 -12.27 11.63
CA THR A 156 -1.47 -12.51 13.00
C THR A 156 -1.12 -11.23 13.75
N GLN A 157 -0.39 -10.31 13.11
CA GLN A 157 0.01 -9.06 13.76
C GLN A 157 -1.15 -8.08 13.89
N ALA A 158 -2.04 -7.99 12.90
CA ALA A 158 -3.24 -7.17 12.98
C ALA A 158 -4.12 -7.62 14.16
N GLU A 159 -4.32 -8.93 14.33
CA GLU A 159 -5.08 -9.50 15.44
C GLU A 159 -4.44 -9.22 16.80
N LYS A 160 -3.10 -9.34 16.91
CA LYS A 160 -2.36 -8.96 18.13
C LYS A 160 -2.51 -7.48 18.49
N ILE A 161 -2.65 -6.60 17.50
CA ILE A 161 -2.86 -5.16 17.72
C ILE A 161 -4.31 -4.86 18.17
N GLY A 162 -5.26 -5.76 17.90
CA GLY A 162 -6.66 -5.63 18.29
C GLY A 162 -7.63 -5.47 17.11
N PHE A 163 -7.18 -5.67 15.87
CA PHE A 163 -8.09 -5.89 14.77
C PHE A 163 -8.72 -7.28 14.85
N LYS A 164 -9.88 -7.44 14.20
CA LYS A 164 -10.47 -8.74 13.92
C LYS A 164 -10.55 -8.96 12.43
N LEU A 165 -10.03 -10.09 11.94
CA LEU A 165 -10.25 -10.47 10.55
C LEU A 165 -11.73 -10.83 10.34
N VAL A 166 -12.40 -10.11 9.45
CA VAL A 166 -13.81 -10.35 9.08
C VAL A 166 -13.91 -11.15 7.80
N LYS A 167 -13.03 -10.89 6.83
CA LYS A 167 -13.02 -11.60 5.56
C LYS A 167 -11.61 -11.68 4.99
N ASN A 168 -11.28 -12.81 4.42
CA ASN A 168 -10.12 -13.00 3.56
C ASN A 168 -10.63 -13.39 2.16
N ILE A 169 -10.33 -12.59 1.15
CA ILE A 169 -10.79 -12.82 -0.23
C ILE A 169 -9.58 -13.08 -1.10
N ASP A 170 -9.53 -14.24 -1.75
CA ASP A 170 -8.51 -14.52 -2.75
C ASP A 170 -8.72 -13.67 -4.01
N LYS A 171 -7.63 -13.09 -4.51
CA LYS A 171 -7.58 -12.33 -5.75
C LYS A 171 -6.42 -12.85 -6.61
N ILE A 172 -6.75 -13.24 -7.84
CA ILE A 172 -5.76 -13.66 -8.83
C ILE A 172 -5.15 -12.41 -9.48
N ILE A 173 -3.83 -12.43 -9.66
CA ILE A 173 -3.12 -11.37 -10.39
C ILE A 173 -2.81 -11.85 -11.80
N PHE A 174 -3.23 -11.08 -12.79
CA PHE A 174 -2.88 -11.28 -14.19
C PHE A 174 -1.64 -10.44 -14.52
N GLY A 175 -0.61 -11.04 -15.14
CA GLY A 175 0.56 -10.34 -15.69
C GLY A 175 1.83 -10.28 -14.82
N LEU A 176 1.79 -10.71 -13.54
CA LEU A 176 2.96 -10.77 -12.64
C LEU A 176 3.37 -12.21 -12.27
N TYR A 177 3.09 -13.18 -13.13
CA TYR A 177 3.18 -14.63 -12.84
C TYR A 177 4.52 -15.11 -12.25
N ASN A 178 5.62 -14.42 -12.57
CA ASN A 178 6.97 -14.75 -12.10
C ASN A 178 7.30 -14.19 -10.70
N VAL A 179 6.48 -13.29 -10.17
CA VAL A 179 6.73 -12.56 -8.92
C VAL A 179 5.66 -12.88 -7.87
N MET A 180 4.38 -12.84 -8.26
CA MET A 180 3.25 -13.11 -7.37
C MET A 180 2.02 -13.53 -8.19
N GLN A 181 1.42 -14.68 -7.85
CA GLN A 181 0.30 -15.25 -8.60
C GLN A 181 -1.05 -15.03 -7.91
N LYS A 182 -1.04 -14.85 -6.59
CA LYS A 182 -2.23 -14.63 -5.76
C LYS A 182 -1.94 -13.55 -4.73
N GLU A 183 -2.91 -12.70 -4.50
CA GLU A 183 -2.97 -11.79 -3.36
C GLU A 183 -4.31 -11.97 -2.66
N ASN A 184 -4.41 -11.41 -1.47
CA ASN A 184 -5.56 -11.49 -0.60
C ASN A 184 -6.05 -10.09 -0.29
N ILE A 185 -7.37 -9.90 -0.34
CA ILE A 185 -8.02 -8.73 0.24
C ILE A 185 -8.42 -9.11 1.66
N LEU A 186 -7.65 -8.62 2.63
CA LEU A 186 -7.90 -8.81 4.05
C LEU A 186 -8.79 -7.68 4.55
N ILE A 187 -10.00 -8.02 5.01
CA ILE A 187 -10.94 -7.07 5.61
C ILE A 187 -10.88 -7.25 7.12
N PHE A 188 -10.31 -6.25 7.79
CA PHE A 188 -10.24 -6.16 9.24
C PHE A 188 -11.29 -5.19 9.78
N ARG A 189 -11.76 -5.45 11.00
CA ARG A 189 -12.60 -4.53 11.78
C ARG A 189 -11.89 -4.17 13.09
N LYS A 190 -11.90 -2.89 13.46
CA LYS A 190 -11.49 -2.47 14.81
C LYS A 190 -12.66 -2.71 15.76
N GLU A 191 -12.54 -3.67 16.67
CA GLU A 191 -13.60 -3.91 17.65
C GLU A 191 -13.69 -2.76 18.67
N LYS A 192 -14.88 -2.56 19.23
CA LYS A 192 -15.05 -1.63 20.35
C LYS A 192 -14.31 -2.23 21.55
N PRO A 193 -13.56 -1.44 22.35
CA PRO A 193 -13.08 -1.91 23.63
C PRO A 193 -14.28 -2.45 24.41
N SER A 194 -14.20 -3.69 24.91
CA SER A 194 -15.23 -4.24 25.78
C SER A 194 -15.42 -3.27 26.94
N SER A 195 -16.64 -2.72 27.07
CA SER A 195 -17.04 -2.09 28.31
C SER A 195 -16.94 -3.17 29.38
N PHE A 196 -16.15 -2.94 30.42
CA PHE A 196 -16.23 -3.75 31.64
C PHE A 196 -17.69 -3.71 32.11
N ASP A 197 -18.38 -4.86 32.03
CA ASP A 197 -19.64 -5.10 32.74
C ASP A 197 -19.29 -5.21 34.23
N GLY A 198 -19.14 -4.04 34.85
CA GLY A 198 -18.96 -3.88 36.28
C GLY A 198 -20.31 -3.76 36.97
N VAL A 199 -20.51 -4.64 37.95
CA VAL A 199 -21.48 -4.63 39.06
C VAL A 199 -22.64 -5.61 38.92
N SER A 200 -22.35 -6.87 39.25
CA SER A 200 -23.30 -7.73 39.97
C SER A 200 -23.43 -7.17 41.39
N ASN A 201 -24.58 -6.59 41.72
CA ASN A 201 -24.89 -6.18 43.09
C ASN A 201 -24.90 -7.42 44.01
N VAL A 202 -24.17 -7.30 45.12
CA VAL A 202 -24.31 -8.15 46.32
C VAL A 202 -25.64 -7.84 46.99
#